data_AF-A0A7M1T811-F1
#
_entry.id   AF-A0A7M1T811-F1
#
_cell.length_a   1.000
_cell.length_b   1.000
_cell.length_c   1.000
_cell.angle_alpha   90.00
_cell.angle_beta   90.00
_cell.angle_gamma   90.00
#
_symmetry.space_group_name_H-M   'P 1'
#
loop_
_entity.id
_entity.type
_entity.pdbx_description
1 polymer ?
#
loop_
_entity_poly.entity_id
_entity_poly.type
_entity_poly.pdbx_seq_one_letter_code
_entity_poly.pdbx_strand_id
1 'polypeptide(L)'
;MKNKSNLPSKTEMSYSQQQLENIIRESVAILLKERPNLLKRNYDIHERTICSKLACIIEKHIKNYHVDTEYNRMTDEQNNQIIKKIPLRGNKKKARPDIVIHREEDALHNLLVIELKLAWKNKGKKKDIEKIKAYLEVLNYQYGLYIELNENGIKCLEWVWNDK
;
A
#
# COMPACT_ATOMS: atom_id res chain seq x y z
N MET A 1 -20.46 -26.88 32.98
CA MET A 1 -20.29 -25.45 32.65
C MET A 1 -18.80 -25.20 32.43
N LYS A 2 -18.37 -25.08 31.17
CA LYS A 2 -16.97 -24.76 30.84
C LYS A 2 -16.81 -23.25 30.91
N ASN A 3 -16.04 -22.77 31.87
CA ASN A 3 -15.69 -21.36 32.02
C ASN A 3 -15.01 -20.88 30.75
N LYS A 4 -15.60 -19.84 30.15
CA LYS A 4 -15.06 -19.11 29.02
C LYS A 4 -13.69 -18.57 29.42
N SER A 5 -12.68 -18.98 28.66
CA SER A 5 -11.35 -18.40 28.68
C SER A 5 -11.46 -16.90 28.43
N ASN A 6 -11.07 -16.09 29.43
CA ASN A 6 -10.64 -14.71 29.20
C ASN A 6 -9.37 -14.77 28.35
N LEU A 7 -9.53 -14.80 27.02
CA LEU A 7 -8.45 -14.42 26.13
C LEU A 7 -8.16 -12.93 26.40
N PRO A 8 -6.90 -12.52 26.57
CA PRO A 8 -6.57 -11.11 26.66
C PRO A 8 -7.06 -10.42 25.38
N SER A 9 -7.79 -9.31 25.56
CA SER A 9 -8.16 -8.42 24.47
C SER A 9 -6.88 -8.08 23.69
N LYS A 10 -6.75 -8.57 22.46
CA LYS A 10 -5.72 -8.11 21.53
C LYS A 10 -5.93 -6.61 21.38
N THR A 11 -5.12 -5.80 22.05
CA THR A 11 -5.02 -4.37 21.75
C THR A 11 -4.75 -4.28 20.25
N GLU A 12 -5.71 -3.72 19.51
CA GLU A 12 -5.56 -3.55 18.07
C GLU A 12 -4.36 -2.65 17.83
N MET A 13 -3.25 -3.22 17.37
CA MET A 13 -2.12 -2.41 16.96
C MET A 13 -2.52 -1.63 15.70
N SER A 14 -2.75 -0.34 15.86
CA SER A 14 -2.85 0.64 14.79
C SER A 14 -1.46 1.24 14.52
N TYR A 15 -1.10 1.43 13.25
CA TYR A 15 0.11 2.16 12.89
C TYR A 15 -0.20 3.63 12.64
N SER A 16 0.59 4.53 13.21
CA SER A 16 0.56 5.94 12.84
C SER A 16 1.24 6.18 11.49
N GLN A 17 0.91 7.29 10.84
CA GLN A 17 1.59 7.73 9.62
C GLN A 17 3.12 7.77 9.80
N GLN A 18 3.63 8.27 10.93
CA GLN A 18 5.06 8.34 11.19
C GLN A 18 5.70 6.94 11.31
N GLN A 19 5.01 5.99 11.94
CA GLN A 19 5.49 4.61 12.02
C GLN A 19 5.54 3.96 10.63
N LEU A 20 4.49 4.16 9.82
CA LEU A 20 4.46 3.68 8.44
C LEU A 20 5.55 4.32 7.59
N GLU A 21 5.78 5.64 7.73
CA GLU A 21 6.87 6.33 7.03
C GLU A 21 8.23 5.71 7.37
N ASN A 22 8.50 5.49 8.65
CA ASN A 22 9.76 4.89 9.10
C ASN A 22 9.94 3.48 8.51
N ILE A 23 8.89 2.65 8.55
CA ILE A 23 8.90 1.30 7.96
C ILE A 23 9.17 1.36 6.45
N ILE A 24 8.52 2.27 5.72
CA ILE A 24 8.72 2.42 4.27
C ILE A 24 10.15 2.85 3.96
N ARG A 25 10.69 3.83 4.68
CA ARG A 25 12.07 4.31 4.51
C ARG A 25 13.09 3.21 4.77
N GLU A 26 12.91 2.48 5.87
CA GLU A 26 13.77 1.34 6.22
C GLU A 26 13.68 0.24 5.17
N SER A 27 12.46 -0.10 4.72
CA SER A 27 12.24 -1.12 3.69
C SER A 27 12.89 -0.77 2.35
N VAL A 28 12.85 0.50 1.92
CA VAL A 28 13.55 0.95 0.71
C VAL A 28 15.07 0.90 0.89
N ALA A 29 15.59 1.26 2.06
CA ALA A 29 17.02 1.16 2.37
C ALA A 29 17.50 -0.30 2.34
N ILE A 30 16.72 -1.24 2.88
CA ILE A 30 16.99 -2.68 2.81
C ILE A 30 16.97 -3.15 1.34
N LEU A 31 15.96 -2.75 0.56
CA LEU A 31 15.85 -3.11 -0.86
C LEU A 31 17.09 -2.67 -1.65
N LEU A 32 17.55 -1.43 -1.45
CA LEU A 32 18.76 -0.91 -2.07
C LEU A 32 20.00 -1.71 -1.69
N LYS A 33 20.12 -2.07 -0.41
CA LYS A 33 21.28 -2.81 0.11
C LYS A 33 21.32 -4.24 -0.42
N GLU A 34 20.18 -4.95 -0.40
CA GLU A 34 20.11 -6.37 -0.78
C GLU A 34 19.99 -6.58 -2.29
N ARG A 35 19.36 -5.63 -2.99
CA ARG A 35 18.99 -5.74 -4.41
C ARG A 35 19.32 -4.45 -5.18
N PRO A 36 20.56 -3.92 -5.12
CA PRO A 36 20.92 -2.62 -5.71
C PRO A 36 20.62 -2.53 -7.21
N ASN A 37 20.74 -3.66 -7.92
CA ASN A 37 20.50 -3.73 -9.36
C ASN A 37 19.03 -3.53 -9.76
N LEU A 38 18.06 -3.71 -8.85
CA LEU A 38 16.64 -3.52 -9.18
C LEU A 38 16.29 -2.06 -9.44
N LEU A 39 17.06 -1.12 -8.88
CA LEU A 39 16.85 0.32 -9.04
C LEU A 39 17.87 0.95 -9.99
N LYS A 40 18.70 0.16 -10.68
CA LYS A 40 19.60 0.69 -11.71
C LYS A 40 18.82 0.97 -12.99
N ARG A 41 18.89 2.21 -13.47
CA ARG A 41 18.14 2.68 -14.63
C ARG A 41 18.47 1.89 -15.90
N ASN A 42 19.74 1.51 -16.07
CA ASN A 42 20.20 0.75 -17.25
C ASN A 42 19.68 -0.70 -17.30
N TYR A 43 19.16 -1.24 -16.19
CA TYR A 43 18.59 -2.60 -16.17
C TYR A 43 17.09 -2.58 -16.53
N ASP A 44 16.48 -1.39 -16.57
CA ASP A 44 15.11 -1.14 -17.00
C ASP A 44 14.04 -2.03 -16.33
N ILE A 45 14.27 -2.43 -15.08
CA ILE A 45 13.34 -3.27 -14.32
C ILE A 45 11.95 -2.61 -14.23
N HIS A 46 10.92 -3.44 -14.31
CA HIS A 46 9.53 -3.00 -14.23
C HIS A 46 9.12 -2.70 -12.79
N GLU A 47 8.31 -1.65 -12.59
CA GLU A 47 7.81 -1.19 -11.28
C GLU A 47 7.20 -2.36 -10.47
N ARG A 48 6.41 -3.21 -11.12
CA ARG A 48 5.81 -4.42 -10.51
C ARG A 48 6.81 -5.34 -9.79
N THR A 49 8.00 -5.55 -10.36
CA THR A 49 9.04 -6.37 -9.72
C THR A 49 9.58 -5.70 -8.46
N ILE A 50 9.77 -4.38 -8.51
CA ILE A 50 10.20 -3.57 -7.36
C ILE A 50 9.13 -3.57 -6.29
N CYS A 51 7.86 -3.36 -6.65
CA CYS A 51 6.72 -3.39 -5.73
C CYS A 51 6.63 -4.73 -5.01
N SER A 52 6.75 -5.85 -5.73
CA SER A 52 6.73 -7.19 -5.13
C SER A 52 7.84 -7.39 -4.10
N LYS A 53 9.08 -6.97 -4.41
CA LYS A 53 10.19 -7.09 -3.46
C LYS A 53 10.05 -6.15 -2.27
N LEU A 54 9.58 -4.94 -2.50
CA LEU A 54 9.35 -3.95 -1.45
C LEU A 54 8.23 -4.42 -0.50
N ALA A 55 7.13 -4.95 -1.04
CA ALA A 55 6.02 -5.51 -0.26
C ALA A 55 6.50 -6.61 0.70
N CYS A 56 7.28 -7.59 0.21
CA CYS A 56 7.85 -8.65 1.04
C CYS A 56 8.79 -8.14 2.15
N ILE A 57 9.43 -6.97 1.97
CA ILE A 57 10.26 -6.38 3.02
C ILE A 57 9.35 -5.70 4.05
N ILE A 58 8.43 -4.84 3.61
CA ILE A 58 7.47 -4.13 4.47
C ILE A 58 6.70 -5.11 5.36
N GLU A 59 6.24 -6.23 4.80
CA GLU A 59 5.47 -7.25 5.52
C GLU A 59 6.21 -7.77 6.76
N LYS A 60 7.53 -7.89 6.73
CA LYS A 60 8.34 -8.35 7.88
C LYS A 60 8.29 -7.37 9.06
N HIS A 61 7.98 -6.11 8.80
CA HIS A 61 7.92 -5.04 9.81
C HIS A 61 6.49 -4.75 10.29
N ILE A 62 5.49 -5.40 9.70
CA ILE A 62 4.07 -5.16 9.99
C ILE A 62 3.43 -6.39 10.62
N LYS A 63 2.68 -6.18 11.69
CA LYS A 63 1.96 -7.25 12.41
C LYS A 63 0.45 -7.01 12.30
N ASN A 64 -0.32 -8.10 12.20
CA ASN A 64 -1.79 -8.10 12.10
C ASN A 64 -2.36 -7.44 10.83
N TYR A 65 -1.55 -7.23 9.81
CA TYR A 65 -1.95 -6.81 8.47
C TYR A 65 -1.16 -7.63 7.45
N HIS A 66 -1.71 -7.72 6.24
CA HIS A 66 -1.08 -8.29 5.05
C HIS A 66 -0.54 -7.16 4.17
N VAL A 67 0.51 -7.44 3.41
CA VAL A 67 1.10 -6.49 2.46
C VAL A 67 1.13 -7.10 1.06
N ASP A 68 0.21 -6.68 0.21
CA ASP A 68 0.00 -7.31 -1.09
C ASP A 68 0.20 -6.36 -2.25
N THR A 69 0.63 -6.90 -3.39
CA THR A 69 0.70 -6.17 -4.66
C THR A 69 -0.51 -6.45 -5.53
N GLU A 70 -1.05 -5.42 -6.19
CA GLU A 70 -2.17 -5.55 -7.14
C GLU A 70 -3.46 -6.17 -6.56
N TYR A 71 -3.60 -6.18 -5.23
CA TYR A 71 -4.73 -6.83 -4.57
C TYR A 71 -6.03 -6.06 -4.82
N ASN A 72 -6.86 -6.64 -5.68
CA ASN A 72 -8.07 -6.01 -6.21
C ASN A 72 -9.37 -6.55 -5.59
N ARG A 73 -9.26 -7.22 -4.44
CA ARG A 73 -10.39 -7.82 -3.73
C ARG A 73 -10.65 -7.12 -2.39
N MET A 74 -11.88 -7.19 -1.92
CA MET A 74 -12.35 -6.79 -0.59
C MET A 74 -13.61 -7.57 -0.24
N THR A 75 -14.04 -7.52 1.01
CA THR A 75 -15.35 -7.99 1.45
C THR A 75 -16.37 -6.85 1.39
N ASP A 76 -17.63 -7.17 1.06
CA ASP A 76 -18.75 -6.24 1.27
C ASP A 76 -19.30 -6.36 2.71
N GLU A 77 -20.30 -5.56 3.05
CA GLU A 77 -20.96 -5.57 4.37
C GLU A 77 -21.60 -6.93 4.73
N GLN A 78 -21.81 -7.79 3.73
CA GLN A 78 -22.36 -9.14 3.88
C GLN A 78 -21.26 -10.22 3.86
N ASN A 79 -19.98 -9.83 3.95
CA ASN A 79 -18.80 -10.70 3.88
C ASN A 79 -18.62 -11.46 2.54
N ASN A 80 -19.24 -11.00 1.46
CA ASN A 80 -18.99 -11.57 0.14
C ASN A 80 -17.72 -10.95 -0.46
N GLN A 81 -16.92 -11.78 -1.13
CA GLN A 81 -15.74 -11.28 -1.82
C GLN A 81 -16.12 -10.55 -3.11
N ILE A 82 -15.74 -9.28 -3.21
CA ILE A 82 -16.03 -8.41 -4.36
C ILE A 82 -14.76 -7.81 -4.95
N ILE A 83 -14.85 -7.32 -6.18
CA ILE A 83 -13.75 -6.60 -6.85
C ILE A 83 -13.79 -5.13 -6.43
N LYS A 84 -12.66 -4.62 -5.92
CA LYS A 84 -12.44 -3.20 -5.63
C LYS A 84 -12.68 -2.37 -6.90
N LYS A 85 -13.52 -1.34 -6.81
CA LYS A 85 -13.79 -0.39 -7.89
C LYS A 85 -13.65 1.03 -7.38
N ILE A 86 -12.99 1.89 -8.15
CA ILE A 86 -12.87 3.33 -7.86
C ILE A 86 -13.42 4.19 -8.99
N PRO A 87 -14.02 5.34 -8.69
CA PRO A 87 -14.41 6.32 -9.68
C PRO A 87 -13.15 6.99 -10.25
N LEU A 88 -12.94 6.87 -11.55
CA LEU A 88 -11.87 7.56 -12.26
C LEU A 88 -12.44 8.19 -13.52
N ARG A 89 -12.41 9.52 -13.58
CA ARG A 89 -12.88 10.31 -14.74
C ARG A 89 -14.31 9.95 -15.14
N GLY A 90 -15.22 9.98 -14.17
CA GLY A 90 -16.64 9.70 -14.36
C GLY A 90 -17.01 8.22 -14.55
N ASN A 91 -16.06 7.29 -14.51
CA ASN A 91 -16.33 5.85 -14.70
C ASN A 91 -15.83 5.02 -13.51
N LYS A 92 -16.60 4.00 -13.11
CA LYS A 92 -16.12 3.01 -12.13
C LYS A 92 -15.14 2.05 -12.80
N LYS A 93 -13.88 2.06 -12.37
CA LYS A 93 -12.82 1.18 -12.89
C LYS A 93 -12.37 0.19 -11.82
N LYS A 94 -11.91 -1.00 -12.24
CA LYS A 94 -11.27 -1.96 -11.33
C LYS A 94 -10.03 -1.31 -10.72
N ALA A 95 -9.95 -1.32 -9.39
CA ALA A 95 -8.80 -0.86 -8.64
C ALA A 95 -7.68 -1.91 -8.71
N ARG A 96 -6.45 -1.44 -8.91
CA ARG A 96 -5.22 -2.25 -8.88
C ARG A 96 -4.09 -1.39 -8.32
N PRO A 97 -4.08 -1.15 -7.00
CA PRO A 97 -2.99 -0.44 -6.35
C PRO A 97 -1.68 -1.21 -6.46
N ASP A 98 -0.55 -0.51 -6.44
CA ASP A 98 0.76 -1.16 -6.57
C ASP A 98 1.11 -1.98 -5.33
N ILE A 99 0.91 -1.40 -4.14
CA ILE A 99 1.04 -2.08 -2.84
C ILE A 99 -0.11 -1.64 -1.94
N VAL A 100 -0.65 -2.56 -1.15
CA VAL A 100 -1.64 -2.28 -0.10
C VAL A 100 -1.22 -2.91 1.21
N ILE A 101 -1.61 -2.27 2.31
CA ILE A 101 -1.51 -2.79 3.67
C ILE A 101 -2.92 -2.84 4.21
N HIS A 102 -3.41 -4.05 4.51
CA HIS A 102 -4.84 -4.30 4.76
C HIS A 102 -5.04 -5.55 5.61
N ARG A 103 -6.25 -5.74 6.15
CA ARG A 103 -6.68 -7.04 6.70
C ARG A 103 -7.61 -7.71 5.69
N GLU A 104 -7.27 -8.94 5.27
CA GLU A 104 -8.05 -9.65 4.25
C GLU A 104 -9.50 -9.92 4.67
N GLU A 105 -9.71 -10.12 5.97
CA GLU A 105 -10.98 -10.55 6.55
C GLU A 105 -12.02 -9.41 6.64
N ASP A 106 -11.60 -8.15 6.56
CA ASP A 106 -12.48 -7.01 6.80
C ASP A 106 -12.07 -5.76 6.00
N ALA A 107 -12.95 -5.34 5.09
CA ALA A 107 -12.83 -4.13 4.30
C ALA A 107 -12.77 -2.82 5.10
N LEU A 108 -13.10 -2.84 6.39
CA LEU A 108 -13.00 -1.69 7.29
C LEU A 108 -11.55 -1.39 7.72
N HIS A 109 -10.63 -2.34 7.52
CA HIS A 109 -9.25 -2.23 7.99
C HIS A 109 -8.24 -2.11 6.83
N ASN A 110 -8.55 -1.25 5.87
CA ASN A 110 -7.62 -0.84 4.82
C ASN A 110 -6.68 0.26 5.38
N LEU A 111 -5.42 -0.08 5.66
CA LEU A 111 -4.51 0.81 6.39
C LEU A 111 -3.79 1.79 5.45
N LEU A 112 -3.07 1.28 4.46
CA LEU A 112 -2.24 2.09 3.57
C LEU A 112 -2.36 1.59 2.13
N VAL A 113 -2.55 2.52 1.21
CA VAL A 113 -2.39 2.28 -0.23
C VAL A 113 -1.19 3.05 -0.77
N ILE A 114 -0.39 2.39 -1.60
CA ILE A 114 0.83 2.95 -2.17
C ILE A 114 0.75 2.86 -3.70
N GLU A 115 1.03 3.98 -4.37
CA GLU A 115 1.34 4.02 -5.81
C GLU A 115 2.82 4.35 -5.97
N LEU A 116 3.55 3.52 -6.71
CA LEU A 116 5.00 3.59 -6.85
C LEU A 116 5.38 3.93 -8.28
N LYS A 117 6.33 4.86 -8.41
CA LYS A 117 6.95 5.19 -9.69
C LYS A 117 8.46 5.14 -9.63
N LEU A 118 9.07 4.77 -10.75
CA LEU A 118 10.48 5.04 -10.98
C LEU A 118 10.66 6.47 -11.48
N ALA A 119 11.65 7.18 -10.95
CA ALA A 119 11.92 8.60 -11.24
C ALA A 119 12.20 8.88 -12.72
N TRP A 120 12.64 7.87 -13.48
CA TRP A 120 12.86 7.95 -14.93
C TRP A 120 11.66 7.44 -15.77
N LYS A 121 10.59 6.98 -15.12
CA LYS A 121 9.32 6.53 -15.73
C LYS A 121 8.10 7.28 -15.15
N ASN A 122 8.31 8.50 -14.63
CA ASN A 122 7.34 9.21 -13.78
C ASN A 122 6.26 10.03 -14.52
N LYS A 123 5.79 9.57 -15.69
CA LYS A 123 4.62 10.20 -16.33
C LYS A 123 3.36 9.86 -15.55
N GLY A 124 2.54 10.86 -15.23
CA GLY A 124 1.19 10.63 -14.73
C GLY A 124 1.01 10.74 -13.22
N LYS A 125 1.96 11.31 -12.46
CA LYS A 125 1.82 11.58 -11.01
C LYS A 125 0.43 12.09 -10.60
N LYS A 126 -0.11 13.10 -11.30
CA LYS A 126 -1.47 13.61 -11.03
C LYS A 126 -2.55 12.53 -11.06
N LYS A 127 -2.48 11.60 -12.03
CA LYS A 127 -3.42 10.46 -12.12
C LYS A 127 -3.23 9.47 -10.97
N ASP A 128 -1.99 9.26 -10.53
CA ASP A 128 -1.69 8.39 -9.37
C ASP A 128 -2.21 9.01 -8.07
N ILE A 129 -2.06 10.32 -7.88
CA ILE A 129 -2.67 11.05 -6.76
C ILE A 129 -4.20 11.00 -6.82
N GLU A 130 -4.82 11.19 -8.00
CA GLU A 130 -6.27 11.04 -8.18
C GLU A 130 -6.76 9.62 -7.82
N LYS A 131 -6.01 8.58 -8.19
CA LYS A 131 -6.30 7.19 -7.79
C LYS A 131 -6.23 7.03 -6.27
N ILE A 132 -5.16 7.53 -5.64
CA ILE A 132 -4.99 7.43 -4.19
C ILE A 132 -6.18 8.10 -3.48
N LYS A 133 -6.54 9.32 -3.86
CA LYS A 133 -7.72 10.00 -3.29
C LYS A 133 -8.99 9.16 -3.43
N ALA A 134 -9.20 8.53 -4.57
CA ALA A 134 -10.35 7.64 -4.77
C ALA A 134 -10.29 6.37 -3.90
N TYR A 135 -9.10 5.81 -3.62
CA TYR A 135 -8.96 4.70 -2.68
C TYR A 135 -9.29 5.13 -1.24
N LEU A 136 -8.82 6.30 -0.81
CA LEU A 136 -9.13 6.85 0.51
C LEU A 136 -10.64 7.06 0.67
N GLU A 137 -11.27 7.66 -0.34
CA GLU A 137 -12.68 8.02 -0.29
C GLU A 137 -13.63 6.82 -0.41
N VAL A 138 -13.36 5.90 -1.33
CA VAL A 138 -14.34 4.86 -1.73
C VAL A 138 -14.03 3.50 -1.11
N LEU A 139 -12.75 3.23 -0.82
CA LEU A 139 -12.31 1.96 -0.26
C LEU A 139 -11.85 2.08 1.20
N ASN A 140 -12.07 3.25 1.83
CA ASN A 140 -11.77 3.51 3.24
C ASN A 140 -10.32 3.19 3.63
N TYR A 141 -9.34 3.46 2.76
CA TYR A 141 -7.95 3.44 3.19
C TYR A 141 -7.68 4.59 4.16
N GLN A 142 -7.07 4.29 5.29
CA GLN A 142 -6.72 5.30 6.30
C GLN A 142 -5.64 6.27 5.80
N TYR A 143 -4.65 5.74 5.08
CA TYR A 143 -3.54 6.54 4.54
C TYR A 143 -3.28 6.23 3.06
N GLY A 144 -2.77 7.24 2.36
CA GLY A 144 -2.39 7.14 0.96
C GLY A 144 -0.98 7.67 0.77
N LEU A 145 -0.16 6.95 -0.02
CA LEU A 145 1.23 7.32 -0.24
C LEU A 145 1.59 7.22 -1.72
N TYR A 146 2.14 8.29 -2.27
CA TYR A 146 2.83 8.27 -3.55
C TYR A 146 4.34 8.26 -3.32
N ILE A 147 5.04 7.33 -3.95
CA ILE A 147 6.49 7.19 -3.82
C ILE A 147 7.18 7.21 -5.19
N GLU A 148 8.23 8.01 -5.32
CA GLU A 148 9.16 7.93 -6.46
C GLU A 148 10.50 7.39 -5.99
N LEU A 149 10.99 6.35 -6.65
CA LEU A 149 12.30 5.77 -6.41
C LEU A 149 13.29 6.12 -7.53
N ASN A 150 14.55 6.33 -7.17
CA ASN A 150 15.68 6.41 -8.10
C ASN A 150 16.80 5.43 -7.69
N GLU A 151 17.96 5.49 -8.36
CA GLU A 151 19.11 4.60 -8.08
C GLU A 151 19.66 4.76 -6.65
N ASN A 152 19.36 5.89 -6.00
CA ASN A 152 19.79 6.22 -4.65
C ASN A 152 18.68 6.05 -3.60
N GLY A 153 17.52 5.50 -3.98
CA GLY A 153 16.40 5.23 -3.08
C GLY A 153 15.24 6.19 -3.28
N ILE A 154 14.72 6.74 -2.18
CA ILE A 154 13.51 7.57 -2.20
C ILE A 154 13.85 8.95 -2.75
N LYS A 155 13.34 9.27 -3.94
CA LYS A 155 13.39 10.62 -4.53
C LYS A 155 12.23 11.48 -4.03
N CYS A 156 11.04 10.90 -3.91
CA CYS A 156 9.83 11.59 -3.46
C CYS A 156 9.02 10.64 -2.56
N LEU A 157 8.51 11.17 -1.45
CA LEU A 157 7.62 10.48 -0.53
C LEU A 157 6.50 11.46 -0.18
N GLU A 158 5.33 11.30 -0.78
CA GLU A 158 4.22 12.24 -0.68
C GLU A 158 2.99 11.54 -0.09
N TRP A 159 2.70 11.86 1.17
CA TRP A 159 1.46 11.46 1.81
C TRP A 159 0.28 12.23 1.21
N VAL A 160 -0.75 11.48 0.84
CA VAL A 160 -1.95 12.00 0.17
C VAL A 160 -3.11 11.94 1.15
N TRP A 161 -3.85 13.04 1.20
CA TRP A 161 -5.01 13.22 2.07
C TRP A 161 -6.26 13.34 1.22
N ASN A 162 -7.40 13.02 1.84
CA ASN A 162 -8.69 13.41 1.29
C ASN A 162 -8.98 14.84 1.76
N ASP A 163 -9.40 15.73 0.86
CA ASP A 163 -9.67 17.14 1.18
C ASP A 163 -11.05 17.31 1.87
N LYS A 164 -11.54 16.28 2.57
CA LYS A 164 -12.88 16.26 3.19
C LYS A 164 -12.92 17.00 4.52
#